data_AF-A0A833Q0U4-F1
#
_entry.id   AF-A0A833Q0U4-F1
#
_cell.length_a   1.000
_cell.length_b   1.000
_cell.length_c   1.000
_cell.angle_alpha   90.00
_cell.angle_beta   90.00
_cell.angle_gamma   90.00
#
_symmetry.space_group_name_H-M   'P 1'
#
loop_
_entity.id
_entity.type
_entity.pdbx_description
1 polymer ?
#
loop_
_entity_poly.entity_id
_entity_poly.type
_entity_poly.pdbx_seq_one_letter_code
_entity_poly.pdbx_strand_id
1 'polypeptide(L)'
;MSLKKGIARAAAACAGMMLAGAACATQPAAVKAETVSGGRYGPVTVTKPSGPLRGFVVLFSREAGWNAADQQAADALAKAGAMTVGVDSERYAMNLAAKQETCHHLDGDAEAVSHQLERLAQSSRYFTPIVAGVGQGGAIAKQILSMAPENTIAGVVSVDPAAKLDPRFKPCPPDPTIVRRAMPGFVETAATGDSAKLVSLVTSHLRDTTSGDELDVSDLPLVELPAKSGNGQLAIVISGDGGWRDLDKTIAEALQRDGVSVVGIDSLRYFWSEKPPAQVSRDLARVMRTYMARWHANRVALVGYSFGADVMPFAYNRLPADLRDKVAVMSLLGFAPAADFQIRVTGWLGMPASDKALKVAPEIAKVPPQLVQCFYGAEEKDTMCPALVNTGADVIKTQGDHHFGRDYIALEKKILGAFGKPVAAR
;
A
#
# COMPACT_ATOMS: atom_id res chain seq x y z
N MET A 1 -47.14 66.49 38.02
CA MET A 1 -48.56 66.46 38.41
C MET A 1 -49.10 65.07 38.18
N SER A 2 -49.46 64.38 39.27
CA SER A 2 -50.28 63.17 39.26
C SER A 2 -51.54 63.36 38.40
N LEU A 3 -52.03 62.31 37.76
CA LEU A 3 -53.36 61.79 38.09
C LEU A 3 -53.58 60.39 37.47
N LYS A 4 -54.04 59.49 38.34
CA LYS A 4 -54.58 58.16 38.04
C LYS A 4 -55.97 58.28 37.40
N LYS A 5 -56.34 57.30 36.57
CA LYS A 5 -57.51 56.39 36.68
C LYS A 5 -58.11 56.08 35.32
N GLY A 6 -58.45 54.80 35.10
CA GLY A 6 -59.34 54.37 34.02
C GLY A 6 -59.23 52.88 33.72
N ILE A 7 -59.73 52.03 34.62
CA ILE A 7 -59.95 50.60 34.35
C ILE A 7 -61.25 50.48 33.54
N ALA A 8 -61.20 49.86 32.37
CA ALA A 8 -62.36 49.25 31.73
C ALA A 8 -61.94 47.88 31.18
N ARG A 9 -62.56 46.84 31.74
CA ARG A 9 -62.46 45.44 31.31
C ARG A 9 -63.23 45.26 30.00
N ALA A 10 -62.61 44.65 29.01
CA ALA A 10 -63.31 43.89 27.98
C ALA A 10 -62.53 42.60 27.74
N ALA A 11 -63.15 41.48 28.09
CA ALA A 11 -62.67 40.15 27.82
C ALA A 11 -63.07 39.75 26.40
N ALA A 12 -62.13 39.22 25.60
CA ALA A 12 -62.44 38.25 24.55
C ALA A 12 -61.17 37.61 23.97
N ALA A 13 -61.24 36.27 23.89
CA ALA A 13 -60.48 35.37 23.02
C ALA A 13 -58.98 35.14 23.29
N CYS A 14 -58.68 34.07 24.04
CA CYS A 14 -57.47 33.28 23.87
C CYS A 14 -57.47 32.68 22.46
N ALA A 15 -56.66 33.22 21.56
CA ALA A 15 -56.15 32.51 20.39
C ALA A 15 -54.68 32.19 20.67
N GLY A 16 -54.39 30.95 21.03
CA GLY A 16 -53.03 30.44 21.19
C GLY A 16 -52.31 30.46 19.85
N MET A 17 -51.42 31.43 19.67
CA MET A 17 -50.52 31.50 18.53
C MET A 17 -49.36 30.53 18.82
N MET A 18 -49.48 29.28 18.38
CA MET A 18 -48.36 28.35 18.36
C MET A 18 -47.32 28.87 17.37
N LEU A 19 -46.21 29.36 17.90
CA LEU A 19 -44.97 29.56 17.16
C LEU A 19 -44.47 28.19 16.69
N ALA A 20 -44.76 27.85 15.43
CA ALA A 20 -44.05 26.78 14.74
C ALA A 20 -42.62 27.28 14.47
N GLY A 21 -41.72 27.01 15.42
CA GLY A 21 -40.28 27.11 15.19
C GLY A 21 -39.90 26.11 14.10
N ALA A 22 -39.71 26.60 12.87
CA ALA A 22 -39.10 25.83 11.82
C ALA A 22 -37.64 25.55 12.21
N ALA A 23 -37.40 24.39 12.81
CA ALA A 23 -36.07 23.84 12.92
C ALA A 23 -35.57 23.58 11.50
N CYS A 24 -34.75 24.47 10.95
CA CYS A 24 -33.93 24.20 9.79
C CYS A 24 -33.00 23.04 10.15
N ALA A 25 -33.45 21.81 9.86
CA ALA A 25 -32.56 20.66 9.78
C ALA A 25 -31.54 20.98 8.69
N THR A 26 -30.32 21.31 9.09
CA THR A 26 -29.18 21.42 8.17
C THR A 26 -28.97 20.05 7.54
N GLN A 27 -29.45 19.86 6.31
CA GLN A 27 -29.12 18.68 5.53
C GLN A 27 -27.60 18.63 5.36
N PRO A 28 -26.94 17.51 5.69
CA PRO A 28 -25.51 17.37 5.43
C PRO A 28 -25.27 17.53 3.93
N ALA A 29 -24.26 18.33 3.58
CA ALA A 29 -23.88 18.57 2.19
C ALA A 29 -23.67 17.23 1.47
N ALA A 30 -24.30 17.08 0.30
CA ALA A 30 -24.20 15.87 -0.50
C ALA A 30 -22.74 15.60 -0.85
N VAL A 31 -22.31 14.34 -0.72
CA VAL A 31 -20.98 13.90 -1.14
C VAL A 31 -20.91 14.07 -2.66
N LYS A 32 -19.95 14.89 -3.13
CA LYS A 32 -19.89 15.27 -4.54
C LYS A 32 -19.23 14.15 -5.35
N ALA A 33 -20.06 13.34 -6.01
CA ALA A 33 -19.59 12.37 -7.00
C ALA A 33 -19.04 13.08 -8.24
N GLU A 34 -17.91 12.61 -8.76
CA GLU A 34 -17.23 13.13 -9.94
C GLU A 34 -17.04 12.00 -10.96
N THR A 35 -17.35 12.25 -12.24
CA THR A 35 -17.04 11.28 -13.29
C THR A 35 -15.63 11.52 -13.83
N VAL A 36 -14.82 10.47 -13.85
CA VAL A 36 -13.43 10.52 -14.33
C VAL A 36 -13.15 9.35 -15.28
N SER A 37 -12.06 9.43 -16.03
CA SER A 37 -11.60 8.31 -16.86
C SER A 37 -11.06 7.18 -15.98
N GLY A 38 -11.64 5.98 -16.11
CA GLY A 38 -11.23 4.75 -15.43
C GLY A 38 -10.48 3.76 -16.34
N GLY A 39 -9.89 4.23 -17.44
CA GLY A 39 -9.16 3.36 -18.37
C GLY A 39 -10.07 2.31 -19.03
N ARG A 40 -9.76 1.02 -18.87
CA ARG A 40 -10.57 -0.08 -19.44
C ARG A 40 -11.98 -0.17 -18.84
N TYR A 41 -12.21 0.39 -17.65
CA TYR A 41 -13.56 0.51 -17.08
C TYR A 41 -14.46 1.48 -17.88
N GLY A 42 -13.88 2.38 -18.67
CA GLY A 42 -14.59 3.53 -19.23
C GLY A 42 -14.76 4.64 -18.17
N PRO A 43 -15.76 5.54 -18.33
CA PRO A 43 -16.02 6.57 -17.33
C PRO A 43 -16.52 5.93 -16.02
N VAL A 44 -15.88 6.28 -14.91
CA VAL A 44 -16.21 5.78 -13.56
C VAL A 44 -16.67 6.92 -12.67
N THR A 45 -17.54 6.61 -11.70
CA THR A 45 -18.06 7.58 -10.73
C THR A 45 -17.24 7.52 -9.46
N VAL A 46 -16.57 8.61 -9.07
CA VAL A 46 -15.74 8.68 -7.87
C VAL A 46 -16.46 9.46 -6.79
N THR A 47 -16.69 8.80 -5.66
CA THR A 47 -17.32 9.36 -4.48
C THR A 47 -16.24 9.55 -3.41
N LYS A 48 -15.86 10.79 -3.13
CA LYS A 48 -14.77 11.14 -2.21
C LYS A 48 -15.27 11.19 -0.75
N PRO A 49 -14.49 10.75 0.24
CA PRO A 49 -14.91 10.86 1.63
C PRO A 49 -14.93 12.33 2.08
N SER A 50 -15.82 12.66 3.02
CA SER A 50 -15.87 14.01 3.63
C SER A 50 -14.86 14.20 4.77
N GLY A 51 -14.28 13.11 5.28
CA GLY A 51 -13.29 13.08 6.36
C GLY A 51 -11.94 12.53 5.91
N PRO A 52 -11.06 12.12 6.85
CA PRO A 52 -9.78 11.51 6.48
C PRO A 52 -10.02 10.26 5.61
N LEU A 53 -9.15 10.05 4.63
CA LEU A 53 -9.18 8.85 3.82
C LEU A 53 -8.78 7.65 4.70
N ARG A 54 -9.67 6.66 4.81
CA ARG A 54 -9.51 5.45 5.63
C ARG A 54 -9.38 4.18 4.80
N GLY A 55 -9.67 4.26 3.50
CA GLY A 55 -9.55 3.18 2.54
C GLY A 55 -9.90 3.62 1.13
N PHE A 56 -9.58 2.78 0.16
CA PHE A 56 -9.92 2.94 -1.24
C PHE A 56 -10.73 1.73 -1.69
N VAL A 57 -11.87 1.94 -2.35
CA VAL A 57 -12.80 0.88 -2.74
C VAL A 57 -13.07 0.96 -4.24
N VAL A 58 -12.86 -0.14 -4.95
CA VAL A 58 -13.37 -0.34 -6.31
C VAL A 58 -14.64 -1.17 -6.20
N LEU A 59 -15.79 -0.50 -6.37
CA LEU A 59 -17.12 -1.08 -6.22
C LEU A 59 -17.69 -1.41 -7.60
N PHE A 60 -17.92 -2.69 -7.86
CA PHE A 60 -18.50 -3.19 -9.10
C PHE A 60 -20.02 -3.37 -8.96
N SER A 61 -20.76 -2.89 -9.97
CA SER A 61 -22.21 -3.06 -10.04
C SER A 61 -22.64 -4.52 -10.24
N ARG A 62 -23.94 -4.76 -10.10
CA ARG A 62 -24.59 -6.00 -10.58
C ARG A 62 -24.57 -6.11 -12.11
N GLU A 63 -25.21 -7.16 -12.63
CA GLU A 63 -25.32 -7.54 -14.05
C GLU A 63 -25.82 -6.40 -14.94
N ALA A 64 -26.84 -5.65 -14.50
CA ALA A 64 -27.54 -4.65 -15.31
C ALA A 64 -26.81 -3.28 -15.36
N GLY A 65 -25.55 -3.22 -14.92
CA GLY A 65 -24.78 -1.99 -14.82
C GLY A 65 -25.07 -1.18 -13.56
N TRP A 66 -24.41 -0.02 -13.46
CA TRP A 66 -24.42 0.85 -12.28
C TRP A 66 -25.79 1.50 -12.08
N ASN A 67 -26.35 1.38 -10.88
CA ASN A 67 -27.67 1.92 -10.54
C ASN A 67 -27.68 2.73 -9.22
N ALA A 68 -28.87 3.20 -8.82
CA ALA A 68 -29.04 4.03 -7.62
C ALA A 68 -28.65 3.31 -6.31
N ALA A 69 -28.85 2.00 -6.19
CA ALA A 69 -28.45 1.24 -5.01
C ALA A 69 -26.92 1.10 -4.92
N ASP A 70 -26.23 0.99 -6.06
CA ASP A 70 -24.78 1.01 -6.11
C ASP A 70 -24.23 2.39 -5.69
N GLN A 71 -24.85 3.48 -6.16
CA GLN A 71 -24.49 4.83 -5.74
C GLN A 71 -24.72 5.06 -4.25
N GLN A 72 -25.85 4.60 -3.69
CA GLN A 72 -26.12 4.68 -2.25
C GLN A 72 -25.06 3.93 -1.42
N ALA A 73 -24.57 2.80 -1.93
CA ALA A 73 -23.49 2.06 -1.29
C ALA A 73 -22.18 2.87 -1.32
N ALA A 74 -21.84 3.45 -2.47
CA ALA A 74 -20.66 4.31 -2.62
C ALA A 74 -20.71 5.54 -1.70
N ASP A 75 -21.87 6.17 -1.57
CA ASP A 75 -22.09 7.31 -0.67
C ASP A 75 -21.92 6.90 0.80
N ALA A 76 -22.44 5.74 1.19
CA ALA A 76 -22.30 5.21 2.55
C ALA A 76 -20.84 4.86 2.88
N LEU A 77 -20.10 4.27 1.94
CA LEU A 77 -18.67 4.00 2.08
C LEU A 77 -17.85 5.29 2.17
N ALA A 78 -18.16 6.29 1.35
CA ALA A 78 -17.54 7.61 1.43
C ALA A 78 -17.79 8.29 2.78
N LYS A 79 -19.01 8.20 3.30
CA LYS A 79 -19.34 8.67 4.65
C LYS A 79 -18.53 7.94 5.73
N ALA A 80 -18.23 6.65 5.53
CA ALA A 80 -17.37 5.87 6.43
C ALA A 80 -15.87 6.18 6.28
N GLY A 81 -15.47 7.01 5.30
CA GLY A 81 -14.09 7.42 5.05
C GLY A 81 -13.41 6.74 3.88
N ALA A 82 -14.13 5.95 3.06
CA ALA A 82 -13.56 5.29 1.89
C ALA A 82 -13.73 6.11 0.61
N MET A 83 -12.64 6.38 -0.12
CA MET A 83 -12.76 6.84 -1.50
C MET A 83 -13.29 5.69 -2.36
N THR A 84 -14.46 5.87 -2.95
CA THR A 84 -15.16 4.79 -3.67
C THR A 84 -15.24 5.09 -5.16
N VAL A 85 -14.74 4.17 -5.97
CA VAL A 85 -14.85 4.16 -7.43
C VAL A 85 -15.95 3.22 -7.84
N GLY A 86 -17.03 3.77 -8.40
CA GLY A 86 -18.12 3.01 -8.97
C GLY A 86 -17.83 2.56 -10.39
N VAL A 87 -17.82 1.24 -10.60
CA VAL A 87 -17.56 0.58 -11.88
C VAL A 87 -18.82 -0.12 -12.37
N ASP A 88 -19.23 0.23 -13.58
CA ASP A 88 -20.32 -0.43 -14.30
C ASP A 88 -19.82 -1.74 -14.91
N SER A 89 -20.26 -2.86 -14.34
CA SER A 89 -19.80 -4.21 -14.70
C SER A 89 -20.15 -4.58 -16.15
N GLU A 90 -21.32 -4.17 -16.65
CA GLU A 90 -21.75 -4.47 -18.02
C GLU A 90 -20.88 -3.72 -19.03
N ARG A 91 -20.67 -2.42 -18.79
CA ARG A 91 -19.79 -1.60 -19.63
C ARG A 91 -18.35 -2.11 -19.61
N TYR A 92 -17.85 -2.51 -18.44
CA TYR A 92 -16.51 -3.05 -18.33
C TYR A 92 -16.37 -4.35 -19.15
N ALA A 93 -17.33 -5.27 -19.04
CA ALA A 93 -17.36 -6.49 -19.86
C ALA A 93 -17.39 -6.18 -21.37
N MET A 94 -18.19 -5.20 -21.80
CA MET A 94 -18.23 -4.75 -23.20
C MET A 94 -16.88 -4.18 -23.67
N ASN A 95 -16.24 -3.35 -22.84
CA ASN A 95 -14.96 -2.73 -23.17
C ASN A 95 -13.85 -3.77 -23.32
N LEU A 96 -13.81 -4.78 -22.45
CA LEU A 96 -12.84 -5.88 -22.51
C LEU A 96 -13.05 -6.74 -23.76
N ALA A 97 -14.30 -7.11 -24.07
CA ALA A 97 -14.63 -7.89 -25.25
C ALA A 97 -14.26 -7.19 -26.57
N ALA A 98 -14.18 -5.85 -26.58
CA ALA A 98 -13.75 -5.07 -27.73
C ALA A 98 -12.22 -5.04 -27.92
N LYS A 99 -11.43 -5.54 -26.96
CA LYS A 99 -9.96 -5.58 -27.04
C LYS A 99 -9.48 -6.87 -27.70
N GLN A 100 -8.42 -6.76 -28.51
CA GLN A 100 -7.74 -7.91 -29.11
C GLN A 100 -6.73 -8.52 -28.11
N GLU A 101 -7.21 -8.96 -26.95
CA GLU A 101 -6.39 -9.57 -25.90
C GLU A 101 -6.76 -11.05 -25.72
N THR A 102 -5.77 -11.90 -25.45
CA THR A 102 -6.01 -13.34 -25.26
C THR A 102 -6.66 -13.64 -23.92
N CYS A 103 -6.41 -12.82 -22.91
CA CYS A 103 -7.03 -12.83 -21.58
C CYS A 103 -6.86 -11.44 -20.94
N HIS A 104 -7.53 -11.19 -19.81
CA HIS A 104 -7.51 -9.89 -19.14
C HIS A 104 -7.02 -9.96 -17.68
N HIS A 105 -6.06 -9.10 -17.33
CA HIS A 105 -5.63 -8.85 -15.95
C HIS A 105 -6.56 -7.83 -15.28
N LEU A 106 -7.62 -8.32 -14.62
CA LEU A 106 -8.62 -7.45 -13.97
C LEU A 106 -8.07 -6.78 -12.70
N ASP A 107 -7.11 -7.43 -12.03
CA ASP A 107 -6.38 -6.92 -10.87
C ASP A 107 -5.54 -5.69 -11.21
N GLY A 108 -4.86 -5.73 -12.37
CA GLY A 108 -4.09 -4.59 -12.88
C GLY A 108 -4.95 -3.36 -13.17
N ASP A 109 -6.19 -3.53 -13.63
CA ASP A 109 -7.12 -2.40 -13.81
C ASP A 109 -7.50 -1.75 -12.47
N ALA A 110 -7.71 -2.58 -11.44
CA ALA A 110 -8.09 -2.09 -10.11
C ALA A 110 -6.92 -1.36 -9.43
N GLU A 111 -5.70 -1.88 -9.58
CA GLU A 111 -4.48 -1.24 -9.13
C GLU A 111 -4.24 0.09 -9.88
N ALA A 112 -4.40 0.10 -11.21
CA ALA A 112 -4.17 1.28 -12.03
C ALA A 112 -5.11 2.44 -11.66
N VAL A 113 -6.41 2.17 -11.48
CA VAL A 113 -7.36 3.22 -11.12
C VAL A 113 -7.13 3.74 -9.69
N SER A 114 -6.72 2.86 -8.75
CA SER A 114 -6.33 3.27 -7.38
C SER A 114 -5.12 4.19 -7.42
N HIS A 115 -4.04 3.79 -8.12
CA HIS A 115 -2.86 4.63 -8.29
C HIS A 115 -3.22 6.00 -8.89
N GLN A 116 -3.99 6.03 -9.98
CA GLN A 116 -4.37 7.27 -10.66
C GLN A 116 -5.15 8.21 -9.73
N LEU A 117 -6.19 7.71 -9.08
CA LEU A 117 -7.11 8.54 -8.31
C LEU A 117 -6.52 8.98 -6.96
N GLU A 118 -5.73 8.14 -6.31
CA GLU A 118 -5.08 8.54 -5.06
C GLU A 118 -3.95 9.54 -5.27
N ARG A 119 -3.30 9.54 -6.44
CA ARG A 119 -2.40 10.64 -6.84
C ARG A 119 -3.16 11.93 -7.04
N LEU A 120 -4.28 11.89 -7.77
CA LEU A 120 -5.12 13.09 -8.01
C LEU A 120 -5.71 13.63 -6.71
N ALA A 121 -6.05 12.75 -5.76
CA ALA A 121 -6.50 13.12 -4.43
C ALA A 121 -5.38 13.69 -3.53
N GLN A 122 -4.12 13.64 -3.97
CA GLN A 122 -2.93 14.04 -3.21
C GLN A 122 -2.88 13.41 -1.82
N SER A 123 -3.34 12.15 -1.70
CA SER A 123 -3.31 11.44 -0.44
C SER A 123 -1.85 11.27 0.02
N SER A 124 -1.59 11.57 1.29
CA SER A 124 -0.25 11.38 1.88
C SER A 124 0.13 9.91 2.05
N ARG A 125 -0.84 9.00 1.87
CA ARG A 125 -0.69 7.55 1.99
C ARG A 125 -1.40 6.85 0.84
N TYR A 126 -0.81 5.77 0.35
CA TYR A 126 -1.47 4.88 -0.60
C TYR A 126 -2.32 3.83 0.13
N PHE A 127 -3.58 3.71 -0.28
CA PHE A 127 -4.54 2.73 0.19
C PHE A 127 -4.78 1.71 -0.90
N THR A 128 -4.20 0.52 -0.75
CA THR A 128 -4.47 -0.60 -1.64
C THR A 128 -5.97 -0.81 -1.82
N PRO A 129 -6.46 -1.04 -3.06
CA PRO A 129 -7.89 -1.13 -3.31
C PRO A 129 -8.51 -2.33 -2.58
N ILE A 130 -9.63 -2.10 -1.91
CA ILE A 130 -10.60 -3.11 -1.55
C ILE A 130 -11.51 -3.29 -2.76
N VAL A 131 -11.65 -4.53 -3.24
CA VAL A 131 -12.53 -4.82 -4.37
C VAL A 131 -13.84 -5.38 -3.87
N ALA A 132 -14.95 -4.73 -4.19
CA ALA A 132 -16.25 -5.09 -3.66
C ALA A 132 -17.32 -5.16 -4.75
N GLY A 133 -18.32 -6.01 -4.56
CA GLY A 133 -19.50 -5.99 -5.42
C GLY A 133 -20.58 -6.99 -5.01
N VAL A 134 -21.74 -6.86 -5.64
CA VAL A 134 -22.90 -7.76 -5.51
C VAL A 134 -23.20 -8.43 -6.85
N GLY A 135 -23.70 -9.67 -6.88
CA GLY A 135 -24.03 -10.35 -8.15
C GLY A 135 -22.78 -10.56 -9.01
N GLN A 136 -22.82 -10.15 -10.28
CA GLN A 136 -21.62 -10.09 -11.14
C GLN A 136 -20.46 -9.32 -10.50
N GLY A 137 -20.71 -8.19 -9.85
CA GLY A 137 -19.67 -7.45 -9.12
C GLY A 137 -18.98 -8.29 -8.05
N GLY A 138 -19.75 -9.13 -7.35
CA GLY A 138 -19.21 -10.07 -6.37
C GLY A 138 -18.38 -11.19 -7.00
N ALA A 139 -18.77 -11.66 -8.19
CA ALA A 139 -18.00 -12.64 -8.96
C ALA A 139 -16.69 -12.03 -9.51
N ILE A 140 -16.73 -10.79 -10.02
CA ILE A 140 -15.56 -10.03 -10.47
C ILE A 140 -14.57 -9.84 -9.31
N ALA A 141 -15.06 -9.45 -8.11
CA ALA A 141 -14.20 -9.27 -6.94
C ALA A 141 -13.44 -10.56 -6.57
N LYS A 142 -14.13 -11.70 -6.54
CA LYS A 142 -13.49 -13.01 -6.30
C LYS A 142 -12.46 -13.35 -7.37
N GLN A 143 -12.76 -13.05 -8.64
CA GLN A 143 -11.85 -13.32 -9.74
C GLN A 143 -10.59 -12.45 -9.65
N ILE A 144 -10.72 -11.14 -9.38
CA ILE A 144 -9.58 -10.23 -9.18
C ILE A 144 -8.65 -10.78 -8.10
N LEU A 145 -9.21 -11.21 -6.96
CA LEU A 145 -8.40 -11.76 -5.88
C LEU A 145 -7.64 -13.03 -6.29
N SER A 146 -8.27 -13.88 -7.10
CA SER A 146 -7.66 -15.10 -7.61
C SER A 146 -6.50 -14.85 -8.58
N MET A 147 -6.37 -13.63 -9.12
CA MET A 147 -5.30 -13.25 -10.06
C MET A 147 -4.25 -12.34 -9.41
N ALA A 148 -4.65 -11.56 -8.42
CA ALA A 148 -3.83 -10.54 -7.79
C ALA A 148 -2.54 -11.11 -7.18
N PRO A 149 -1.38 -10.49 -7.44
CA PRO A 149 -0.18 -10.70 -6.65
C PRO A 149 -0.36 -10.25 -5.19
N GLU A 150 0.46 -10.79 -4.28
CA GLU A 150 0.55 -10.28 -2.91
C GLU A 150 0.78 -8.77 -2.90
N ASN A 151 0.04 -8.06 -2.04
CA ASN A 151 0.06 -6.61 -1.92
C ASN A 151 -0.34 -5.88 -3.22
N THR A 152 -1.35 -6.39 -3.94
CA THR A 152 -2.01 -5.64 -5.03
C THR A 152 -3.43 -5.21 -4.64
N ILE A 153 -4.12 -6.08 -3.90
CA ILE A 153 -5.49 -5.88 -3.41
C ILE A 153 -5.48 -6.00 -1.88
N ALA A 154 -6.16 -5.09 -1.17
CA ALA A 154 -6.22 -5.09 0.30
C ALA A 154 -7.11 -6.20 0.84
N GLY A 155 -8.10 -6.57 0.05
CA GLY A 155 -9.06 -7.62 0.32
C GLY A 155 -10.28 -7.49 -0.59
N VAL A 156 -11.17 -8.46 -0.49
CA VAL A 156 -12.40 -8.48 -1.27
C VAL A 156 -13.63 -8.67 -0.43
N VAL A 157 -14.71 -8.01 -0.86
CA VAL A 157 -16.06 -8.20 -0.32
C VAL A 157 -16.98 -8.66 -1.43
N SER A 158 -17.48 -9.89 -1.32
CA SER A 158 -18.31 -10.52 -2.33
C SER A 158 -19.66 -10.92 -1.72
N VAL A 159 -20.72 -10.20 -2.07
CA VAL A 159 -22.08 -10.44 -1.55
C VAL A 159 -22.96 -11.01 -2.66
N ASP A 160 -23.70 -12.08 -2.39
CA ASP A 160 -24.58 -12.74 -3.36
C ASP A 160 -23.91 -12.91 -4.74
N PRO A 161 -22.69 -13.51 -4.81
CA PRO A 161 -21.94 -13.54 -6.05
C PRO A 161 -22.64 -14.39 -7.11
N ALA A 162 -22.66 -13.89 -8.34
CA ALA A 162 -23.16 -14.64 -9.48
C ALA A 162 -22.44 -15.99 -9.59
N ALA A 163 -23.19 -17.06 -9.88
CA ALA A 163 -22.64 -18.41 -9.94
C ALA A 163 -21.57 -18.60 -11.02
N LYS A 164 -21.61 -17.76 -12.07
CA LYS A 164 -20.62 -17.73 -13.15
C LYS A 164 -20.23 -16.30 -13.44
N LEU A 165 -18.93 -16.04 -13.59
CA LEU A 165 -18.43 -14.79 -14.14
C LEU A 165 -18.85 -14.66 -15.60
N ASP A 166 -19.24 -13.47 -16.04
CA ASP A 166 -19.50 -13.21 -17.46
C ASP A 166 -18.28 -13.60 -18.31
N PRO A 167 -18.44 -14.42 -19.37
CA PRO A 167 -17.33 -14.93 -20.16
C PRO A 167 -16.52 -13.83 -20.87
N ARG A 168 -17.10 -12.64 -21.09
CA ARG A 168 -16.40 -11.48 -21.67
C ARG A 168 -15.25 -10.98 -20.81
N PHE A 169 -15.26 -11.26 -19.49
CA PHE A 169 -14.14 -10.91 -18.61
C PHE A 169 -12.88 -11.72 -18.85
N LYS A 170 -12.99 -12.92 -19.43
CA LYS A 170 -11.89 -13.80 -19.87
C LYS A 170 -10.57 -13.63 -19.07
N PRO A 171 -10.58 -13.90 -17.76
CA PRO A 171 -9.45 -13.60 -16.88
C PRO A 171 -8.18 -14.35 -17.28
N CYS A 172 -7.02 -13.71 -17.13
CA CYS A 172 -5.74 -14.38 -17.31
C CYS A 172 -5.51 -15.46 -16.25
N PRO A 173 -4.80 -16.55 -16.60
CA PRO A 173 -4.37 -17.51 -15.60
C PRO A 173 -3.43 -16.83 -14.59
N PRO A 174 -3.42 -17.27 -13.33
CA PRO A 174 -2.41 -16.88 -12.36
C PRO A 174 -1.00 -17.00 -12.95
N ASP A 175 -0.18 -15.95 -12.79
CA ASP A 175 1.24 -16.02 -13.18
C ASP A 175 1.95 -17.12 -12.36
N PRO A 176 2.52 -18.16 -13.00
CA PRO A 176 3.16 -19.27 -12.31
C PRO A 176 4.49 -18.90 -11.65
N THR A 177 5.08 -17.74 -11.97
CA THR A 177 6.32 -17.25 -11.37
C THR A 177 6.09 -16.56 -10.02
N ILE A 178 4.85 -16.18 -9.72
CA ILE A 178 4.49 -15.53 -8.46
C ILE A 178 4.11 -16.60 -7.44
N VAL A 179 4.94 -16.76 -6.41
CA VAL A 179 4.63 -17.65 -5.28
C VAL A 179 3.42 -17.10 -4.53
N ARG A 180 2.35 -17.90 -4.44
CA ARG A 180 1.10 -17.56 -3.75
C ARG A 180 0.93 -18.45 -2.53
N ARG A 181 1.34 -17.98 -1.35
CA ARG A 181 1.22 -18.76 -0.12
C ARG A 181 -0.14 -18.61 0.57
N ALA A 182 -0.87 -17.52 0.28
CA ALA A 182 -2.24 -17.25 0.71
C ALA A 182 -2.98 -16.34 -0.29
N MET A 183 -4.33 -16.25 -0.21
CA MET A 183 -5.07 -15.21 -0.94
C MET A 183 -4.64 -13.83 -0.43
N PRO A 184 -4.39 -12.83 -1.30
CA PRO A 184 -3.85 -11.56 -0.84
C PRO A 184 -4.91 -10.71 -0.11
N GLY A 185 -4.62 -10.31 1.12
CA GLY A 185 -5.55 -9.48 1.90
C GLY A 185 -6.71 -10.26 2.54
N PHE A 186 -7.72 -9.53 3.03
CA PHE A 186 -8.88 -10.14 3.68
C PHE A 186 -9.91 -10.65 2.65
N VAL A 187 -10.73 -11.64 3.04
CA VAL A 187 -11.81 -12.16 2.19
C VAL A 187 -13.10 -12.22 2.99
N GLU A 188 -14.07 -11.40 2.61
CA GLU A 188 -15.43 -11.44 3.15
C GLU A 188 -16.38 -11.92 2.05
N THR A 189 -17.10 -13.01 2.32
CA THR A 189 -18.12 -13.53 1.40
C THR A 189 -19.44 -13.71 2.13
N ALA A 190 -20.51 -13.16 1.59
CA ALA A 190 -21.87 -13.43 2.03
C ALA A 190 -22.63 -14.12 0.89
N ALA A 191 -23.17 -15.32 1.15
CA ALA A 191 -23.91 -16.08 0.15
C ALA A 191 -25.20 -15.38 -0.30
N THR A 192 -25.77 -14.54 0.56
CA THR A 192 -26.96 -13.72 0.29
C THR A 192 -26.75 -12.33 0.89
N GLY A 193 -27.46 -11.33 0.36
CA GLY A 193 -27.42 -9.97 0.86
C GLY A 193 -27.52 -8.93 -0.26
N ASP A 194 -27.42 -7.68 0.14
CA ASP A 194 -27.55 -6.51 -0.72
C ASP A 194 -26.38 -5.54 -0.52
N SER A 195 -26.51 -4.35 -1.12
CA SER A 195 -25.55 -3.26 -0.96
C SER A 195 -25.33 -2.83 0.49
N ALA A 196 -26.34 -2.93 1.38
CA ALA A 196 -26.18 -2.56 2.78
C ALA A 196 -25.30 -3.57 3.53
N LYS A 197 -25.48 -4.87 3.26
CA LYS A 197 -24.57 -5.91 3.78
C LYS A 197 -23.14 -5.70 3.27
N LEU A 198 -22.97 -5.38 1.99
CA LEU A 198 -21.67 -5.05 1.40
C LEU A 198 -21.00 -3.88 2.13
N VAL A 199 -21.72 -2.78 2.35
CA VAL A 199 -21.19 -1.59 3.06
C VAL A 199 -20.70 -1.97 4.47
N SER A 200 -21.49 -2.77 5.20
CA SER A 200 -21.12 -3.23 6.54
C SER A 200 -19.83 -4.04 6.54
N LEU A 201 -19.66 -4.95 5.58
CA LEU A 201 -18.47 -5.80 5.48
C LEU A 201 -17.24 -5.01 5.04
N VAL A 202 -17.37 -4.05 4.13
CA VAL A 202 -16.23 -3.19 3.74
C VAL A 202 -15.82 -2.29 4.89
N THR A 203 -16.78 -1.70 5.60
CA THR A 203 -16.53 -0.72 6.67
C THR A 203 -15.71 -1.30 7.82
N SER A 204 -15.86 -2.58 8.15
CA SER A 204 -15.06 -3.23 9.21
C SER A 204 -13.57 -3.38 8.88
N HIS A 205 -13.20 -3.21 7.61
CA HIS A 205 -11.82 -3.30 7.13
C HIS A 205 -11.21 -1.93 6.77
N LEU A 206 -11.96 -0.84 6.97
CA LEU A 206 -11.41 0.52 6.85
C LEU A 206 -10.50 0.82 8.04
N ARG A 207 -9.37 1.48 7.79
CA ARG A 207 -8.39 1.75 8.83
C ARG A 207 -8.98 2.61 9.94
N ASP A 208 -8.55 2.34 11.17
CA ASP A 208 -8.71 3.30 12.24
C ASP A 208 -7.66 4.41 12.09
N THR A 209 -8.05 5.65 12.37
CA THR A 209 -7.16 6.83 12.28
C THR A 209 -6.74 7.34 13.65
N THR A 210 -7.12 6.64 14.73
CA THR A 210 -6.91 7.08 16.11
C THR A 210 -5.75 6.42 16.85
N SER A 211 -4.98 5.51 16.24
CA SER A 211 -3.82 4.89 16.93
C SER A 211 -2.59 5.79 16.86
N GLY A 212 -2.24 6.39 18.01
CA GLY A 212 -1.02 7.16 18.23
C GLY A 212 0.04 6.40 19.03
N ASP A 213 0.01 5.06 19.00
CA ASP A 213 1.02 4.24 19.67
C ASP A 213 2.31 4.24 18.86
N GLU A 214 3.43 4.58 19.51
CA GLU A 214 4.75 4.65 18.88
C GLU A 214 5.23 3.28 18.40
N LEU A 215 4.76 2.18 18.99
CA LEU A 215 5.05 0.80 18.58
C LEU A 215 3.99 0.21 17.62
N ASP A 216 2.89 0.92 17.37
CA ASP A 216 1.99 0.52 16.30
C ASP A 216 2.76 0.67 14.98
N VAL A 217 2.74 -0.36 14.13
CA VAL A 217 3.32 -0.32 12.77
C VAL A 217 2.26 -0.63 11.72
N SER A 218 0.99 -0.66 12.13
CA SER A 218 -0.15 -0.87 11.24
C SER A 218 -0.33 0.30 10.26
N ASP A 219 0.35 1.43 10.46
CA ASP A 219 0.43 2.54 9.52
C ASP A 219 1.49 2.34 8.41
N LEU A 220 2.30 1.29 8.48
CA LEU A 220 3.34 1.00 7.49
C LEU A 220 2.90 -0.09 6.51
N PRO A 221 3.30 -0.02 5.22
CA PRO A 221 2.98 -1.04 4.22
C PRO A 221 3.95 -2.22 4.32
N LEU A 222 3.81 -3.00 5.39
CA LEU A 222 4.73 -4.09 5.72
C LEU A 222 4.29 -5.44 5.17
N VAL A 223 5.25 -6.31 4.92
CA VAL A 223 5.06 -7.72 4.57
C VAL A 223 5.70 -8.58 5.64
N GLU A 224 4.90 -9.31 6.40
CA GLU A 224 5.39 -10.16 7.49
C GLU A 224 5.66 -11.58 6.99
N LEU A 225 6.91 -12.03 7.08
CA LEU A 225 7.36 -13.37 6.70
C LEU A 225 8.08 -14.03 7.89
N PRO A 226 7.34 -14.45 8.94
CA PRO A 226 7.94 -15.11 10.10
C PRO A 226 8.53 -16.48 9.72
N ALA A 227 9.75 -16.77 10.17
CA ALA A 227 10.34 -18.09 9.96
C ALA A 227 9.65 -19.15 10.85
N LYS A 228 9.41 -20.36 10.32
CA LYS A 228 8.77 -21.46 11.08
C LYS A 228 9.60 -21.92 12.27
N SER A 229 10.93 -21.95 12.11
CA SER A 229 11.91 -22.24 13.15
C SER A 229 12.95 -21.13 13.14
N GLY A 230 12.60 -19.99 13.76
CA GLY A 230 13.45 -18.81 13.78
C GLY A 230 14.78 -19.06 14.49
N ASN A 231 15.87 -18.54 13.93
CA ASN A 231 17.23 -18.64 14.47
C ASN A 231 17.66 -17.38 15.27
N GLY A 232 16.70 -16.55 15.69
CA GLY A 232 16.97 -15.27 16.37
C GLY A 232 17.40 -14.13 15.43
N GLN A 233 17.34 -14.34 14.11
CA GLN A 233 17.65 -13.33 13.11
C GLN A 233 16.39 -12.70 12.49
N LEU A 234 16.47 -11.41 12.24
CA LEU A 234 15.47 -10.61 11.53
C LEU A 234 16.13 -9.96 10.32
N ALA A 235 15.53 -10.05 9.14
CA ALA A 235 15.88 -9.20 8.00
C ALA A 235 14.78 -8.16 7.78
N ILE A 236 15.17 -6.90 7.58
CA ILE A 236 14.27 -5.84 7.12
C ILE A 236 14.66 -5.53 5.67
N VAL A 237 13.72 -5.75 4.75
CA VAL A 237 13.93 -5.59 3.31
C VAL A 237 13.15 -4.37 2.82
N ILE A 238 13.83 -3.37 2.26
CA ILE A 238 13.18 -2.23 1.60
C ILE A 238 13.26 -2.44 0.09
N SER A 239 12.10 -2.53 -0.57
CA SER A 239 12.01 -2.90 -1.98
C SER A 239 12.49 -1.81 -2.94
N GLY A 240 12.58 -2.15 -4.22
CA GLY A 240 12.70 -1.17 -5.31
C GLY A 240 11.46 -0.29 -5.47
N ASP A 241 11.53 0.69 -6.36
CA ASP A 241 10.48 1.68 -6.63
C ASP A 241 9.20 1.12 -7.27
N GLY A 242 9.29 -0.08 -7.87
CA GLY A 242 8.15 -0.88 -8.33
C GLY A 242 7.33 -1.55 -7.21
N GLY A 243 7.74 -1.40 -5.94
CA GLY A 243 7.11 -1.99 -4.77
C GLY A 243 7.58 -3.42 -4.47
N TRP A 244 6.83 -4.16 -3.65
CA TRP A 244 7.17 -5.53 -3.24
C TRP A 244 7.00 -6.54 -4.40
N ARG A 245 8.05 -6.73 -5.21
CA ARG A 245 8.04 -7.49 -6.48
C ARG A 245 8.92 -8.75 -6.42
N ASP A 246 9.08 -9.42 -7.56
CA ASP A 246 9.70 -10.75 -7.70
C ASP A 246 11.09 -10.87 -7.03
N LEU A 247 11.98 -9.90 -7.25
CA LEU A 247 13.31 -9.87 -6.65
C LEU A 247 13.24 -9.83 -5.11
N ASP A 248 12.56 -8.82 -4.57
CA ASP A 248 12.49 -8.60 -3.12
C ASP A 248 11.79 -9.76 -2.42
N LYS A 249 10.69 -10.24 -3.02
CA LYS A 249 9.94 -11.42 -2.57
C LYS A 249 10.87 -12.63 -2.54
N THR A 250 11.48 -13.00 -3.66
CA THR A 250 12.26 -14.23 -3.77
C THR A 250 13.42 -14.27 -2.77
N ILE A 251 14.13 -13.16 -2.57
CA ILE A 251 15.17 -13.05 -1.54
C ILE A 251 14.57 -13.22 -0.14
N ALA A 252 13.50 -12.51 0.18
CA ALA A 252 12.85 -12.56 1.49
C ALA A 252 12.30 -13.95 1.82
N GLU A 253 11.67 -14.62 0.86
CA GLU A 253 11.16 -15.99 1.03
C GLU A 253 12.28 -17.01 1.20
N ALA A 254 13.41 -16.83 0.50
CA ALA A 254 14.58 -17.68 0.65
C ALA A 254 15.21 -17.53 2.05
N LEU A 255 15.43 -16.29 2.51
CA LEU A 255 15.87 -16.00 3.88
C LEU A 255 14.93 -16.63 4.93
N GLN A 256 13.62 -16.53 4.73
CA GLN A 256 12.61 -17.14 5.61
C GLN A 256 12.69 -18.66 5.63
N ARG A 257 12.90 -19.30 4.47
CA ARG A 257 13.12 -20.75 4.39
C ARG A 257 14.35 -21.18 5.17
N ASP A 258 15.37 -20.34 5.21
CA ASP A 258 16.65 -20.60 5.89
C ASP A 258 16.67 -20.11 7.35
N GLY A 259 15.49 -19.79 7.91
CA GLY A 259 15.30 -19.56 9.35
C GLY A 259 15.35 -18.10 9.79
N VAL A 260 15.56 -17.16 8.87
CA VAL A 260 15.56 -15.71 9.15
C VAL A 260 14.14 -15.17 9.04
N SER A 261 13.57 -14.59 10.10
CA SER A 261 12.27 -13.94 9.94
C SER A 261 12.44 -12.64 9.16
N VAL A 262 11.52 -12.33 8.23
CA VAL A 262 11.66 -11.16 7.34
C VAL A 262 10.48 -10.22 7.49
N VAL A 263 10.77 -8.91 7.52
CA VAL A 263 9.79 -7.85 7.32
C VAL A 263 10.15 -7.09 6.05
N GLY A 264 9.28 -7.16 5.05
CA GLY A 264 9.36 -6.32 3.86
C GLY A 264 8.73 -4.94 4.09
N ILE A 265 9.31 -3.90 3.51
CA ILE A 265 8.71 -2.56 3.40
C ILE A 265 8.49 -2.31 1.89
N ASP A 266 7.23 -2.20 1.50
CA ASP A 266 6.86 -1.87 0.11
C ASP A 266 7.14 -0.40 -0.18
N SER A 267 8.25 -0.13 -0.87
CA SER A 267 8.71 1.23 -1.17
C SER A 267 7.71 2.04 -1.97
N LEU A 268 6.99 1.43 -2.92
CA LEU A 268 5.99 2.14 -3.72
C LEU A 268 4.93 2.80 -2.84
N ARG A 269 4.46 2.05 -1.85
CA ARG A 269 3.43 2.50 -0.93
C ARG A 269 3.99 3.43 0.13
N TYR A 270 5.16 3.11 0.64
CA TYR A 270 5.80 3.85 1.73
C TYR A 270 6.26 5.24 1.27
N PHE A 271 6.89 5.32 0.09
CA PHE A 271 7.37 6.55 -0.53
C PHE A 271 6.38 7.15 -1.54
N TRP A 272 5.09 6.80 -1.44
CA TRP A 272 4.03 7.39 -2.27
C TRP A 272 4.04 8.92 -2.17
N SER A 273 4.23 9.42 -0.95
CA SER A 273 4.54 10.81 -0.64
C SER A 273 5.97 10.93 -0.10
N GLU A 274 6.50 12.15 -0.10
CA GLU A 274 7.85 12.40 0.43
C GLU A 274 7.98 11.95 1.89
N LYS A 275 9.05 11.20 2.19
CA LYS A 275 9.41 10.72 3.53
C LYS A 275 10.82 11.17 3.88
N PRO A 276 11.01 12.24 4.67
CA PRO A 276 12.35 12.72 5.00
C PRO A 276 13.22 11.63 5.64
N PRO A 277 14.55 11.65 5.48
CA PRO A 277 15.48 10.68 6.09
C PRO A 277 15.21 10.37 7.57
N ALA A 278 14.89 11.39 8.36
CA ALA A 278 14.58 11.25 9.77
C ALA A 278 13.29 10.44 10.02
N GLN A 279 12.28 10.59 9.15
CA GLN A 279 11.07 9.78 9.21
C GLN A 279 11.37 8.32 8.85
N VAL A 280 12.10 8.07 7.76
CA VAL A 280 12.50 6.70 7.36
C VAL A 280 13.24 5.98 8.47
N SER A 281 14.16 6.67 9.16
CA SER A 281 14.86 6.10 10.30
C SER A 281 13.96 5.80 11.50
N ARG A 282 13.01 6.70 11.83
CA ARG A 282 12.04 6.46 12.91
C ARG A 282 11.14 5.26 12.59
N ASP A 283 10.62 5.17 11.37
CA ASP A 283 9.76 4.07 10.96
C ASP A 283 10.54 2.74 10.92
N LEU A 284 11.80 2.75 10.46
CA LEU A 284 12.71 1.60 10.58
C LEU A 284 12.91 1.18 12.04
N ALA A 285 13.10 2.13 12.96
CA ALA A 285 13.25 1.85 14.38
C ALA A 285 11.98 1.23 15.01
N ARG A 286 10.79 1.72 14.62
CA ARG A 286 9.49 1.16 15.03
C ARG A 286 9.35 -0.29 14.57
N VAL A 287 9.69 -0.58 13.31
CA VAL A 287 9.71 -1.94 12.75
C VAL A 287 10.70 -2.82 13.51
N MET A 288 11.96 -2.38 13.69
CA MET A 288 12.97 -3.16 14.41
C MET A 288 12.49 -3.54 15.81
N ARG A 289 12.02 -2.57 16.61
CA ARG A 289 11.54 -2.84 17.99
C ARG A 289 10.38 -3.83 18.01
N THR A 290 9.39 -3.60 17.15
CA THR A 290 8.18 -4.42 17.10
C THR A 290 8.50 -5.88 16.78
N TYR A 291 9.28 -6.12 15.72
CA TYR A 291 9.51 -7.47 15.23
C TYR A 291 10.65 -8.20 15.94
N MET A 292 11.64 -7.48 16.47
CA MET A 292 12.61 -8.09 17.38
C MET A 292 11.94 -8.63 18.64
N ALA A 293 11.02 -7.87 19.23
CA ALA A 293 10.25 -8.33 20.38
C ALA A 293 9.31 -9.49 20.00
N ARG A 294 8.54 -9.33 18.92
CA ARG A 294 7.52 -10.31 18.47
C ARG A 294 8.12 -11.65 18.06
N TRP A 295 9.29 -11.64 17.39
CA TRP A 295 9.92 -12.84 16.84
C TRP A 295 11.22 -13.23 17.56
N HIS A 296 11.44 -12.67 18.75
CA HIS A 296 12.61 -12.96 19.60
C HIS A 296 13.95 -12.82 18.87
N ALA A 297 14.05 -11.85 17.97
CA ALA A 297 15.26 -11.59 17.19
C ALA A 297 16.18 -10.59 17.91
N ASN A 298 17.49 -10.84 17.86
CA ASN A 298 18.51 -9.98 18.47
C ASN A 298 19.61 -9.55 17.48
N ARG A 299 19.55 -10.03 16.24
CA ARG A 299 20.44 -9.65 15.14
C ARG A 299 19.61 -9.28 13.92
N VAL A 300 19.98 -8.18 13.28
CA VAL A 300 19.23 -7.58 12.18
C VAL A 300 20.09 -7.48 10.92
N ALA A 301 19.57 -7.95 9.80
CA ALA A 301 20.06 -7.62 8.47
C ALA A 301 19.20 -6.49 7.89
N LEU A 302 19.84 -5.47 7.33
CA LEU A 302 19.16 -4.44 6.53
C LEU A 302 19.44 -4.73 5.06
N VAL A 303 18.40 -4.97 4.28
CA VAL A 303 18.53 -5.28 2.85
C VAL A 303 17.75 -4.23 2.07
N GLY A 304 18.38 -3.59 1.09
CA GLY A 304 17.73 -2.62 0.22
C GLY A 304 17.97 -2.98 -1.23
N TYR A 305 16.93 -2.91 -2.07
CA TYR A 305 17.06 -3.05 -3.52
C TYR A 305 16.73 -1.73 -4.22
N SER A 306 17.58 -1.31 -5.16
CA SER A 306 17.40 -0.12 -5.99
C SER A 306 17.09 1.10 -5.12
N PHE A 307 15.94 1.72 -5.31
CA PHE A 307 15.39 2.77 -4.44
C PHE A 307 15.58 2.48 -2.93
N GLY A 308 15.29 1.25 -2.49
CA GLY A 308 15.45 0.83 -1.11
C GLY A 308 16.92 0.77 -0.64
N ALA A 309 17.85 0.45 -1.55
CA ALA A 309 19.29 0.51 -1.27
C ALA A 309 19.75 1.97 -1.08
N ASP A 310 19.24 2.88 -1.89
CA ASP A 310 19.66 4.28 -1.91
C ASP A 310 19.29 5.02 -0.61
N VAL A 311 18.10 4.73 -0.07
CA VAL A 311 17.62 5.34 1.17
C VAL A 311 18.22 4.70 2.44
N MET A 312 18.76 3.48 2.34
CA MET A 312 19.16 2.69 3.52
C MET A 312 20.26 3.35 4.36
N PRO A 313 21.35 3.91 3.79
CA PRO A 313 22.39 4.57 4.60
C PRO A 313 21.84 5.75 5.39
N PHE A 314 20.92 6.51 4.81
CA PHE A 314 20.26 7.64 5.48
C PHE A 314 19.42 7.19 6.68
N ALA A 315 18.68 6.09 6.52
CA ALA A 315 17.86 5.51 7.58
C ALA A 315 18.73 4.95 8.71
N TYR A 316 19.78 4.19 8.37
CA TYR A 316 20.70 3.57 9.32
C TYR A 316 21.47 4.60 10.16
N ASN A 317 22.03 5.64 9.54
CA ASN A 317 22.86 6.64 10.24
C ASN A 317 22.10 7.39 11.33
N ARG A 318 20.77 7.47 11.22
CA ARG A 318 19.87 8.17 12.15
C ARG A 318 19.21 7.23 13.17
N LEU A 319 19.49 5.92 13.11
CA LEU A 319 18.97 4.97 14.09
C LEU A 319 19.48 5.28 15.50
N PRO A 320 18.64 5.07 16.53
CA PRO A 320 19.11 4.97 17.91
C PRO A 320 20.24 3.96 18.06
N ALA A 321 21.23 4.25 18.90
CA ALA A 321 22.45 3.44 19.04
C ALA A 321 22.15 1.98 19.41
N ASP A 322 21.19 1.76 20.32
CA ASP A 322 20.73 0.43 20.77
C ASP A 322 20.21 -0.45 19.63
N LEU A 323 19.57 0.14 18.62
CA LEU A 323 19.10 -0.56 17.43
C LEU A 323 20.20 -0.68 16.38
N ARG A 324 20.99 0.37 16.19
CA ARG A 324 22.12 0.36 15.26
C ARG A 324 23.10 -0.76 15.63
N ASP A 325 23.30 -1.05 16.91
CA ASP A 325 24.15 -2.13 17.42
C ASP A 325 23.61 -3.55 17.16
N LYS A 326 22.34 -3.68 16.79
CA LYS A 326 21.73 -4.95 16.37
C LYS A 326 21.99 -5.27 14.91
N VAL A 327 22.36 -4.27 14.10
CA VAL A 327 22.61 -4.43 12.66
C VAL A 327 23.91 -5.17 12.44
N ALA A 328 23.80 -6.34 11.83
CA ALA A 328 24.91 -7.24 11.54
C ALA A 328 25.41 -7.15 10.10
N VAL A 329 24.54 -6.81 9.16
CA VAL A 329 24.87 -6.61 7.75
C VAL A 329 23.90 -5.61 7.13
N MET A 330 24.40 -4.83 6.19
CA MET A 330 23.68 -3.93 5.31
C MET A 330 23.96 -4.34 3.86
N SER A 331 23.01 -5.00 3.22
CA SER A 331 23.11 -5.45 1.83
C SER A 331 22.39 -4.46 0.91
N LEU A 332 23.15 -3.79 0.05
CA LEU A 332 22.69 -2.76 -0.89
C LEU A 332 22.76 -3.32 -2.31
N LEU A 333 21.60 -3.63 -2.89
CA LEU A 333 21.49 -4.24 -4.21
C LEU A 333 21.13 -3.16 -5.23
N GLY A 334 21.99 -2.88 -6.21
CA GLY A 334 21.72 -1.90 -7.26
C GLY A 334 21.80 -0.47 -6.71
N PHE A 335 22.78 -0.21 -5.85
CA PHE A 335 22.94 1.04 -5.10
C PHE A 335 23.40 2.19 -5.98
N ALA A 336 22.57 3.22 -6.13
CA ALA A 336 22.81 4.38 -6.96
C ALA A 336 23.55 5.51 -6.21
N PRO A 337 24.15 6.49 -6.93
CA PRO A 337 24.87 7.61 -6.31
C PRO A 337 23.98 8.68 -5.63
N ALA A 338 22.66 8.60 -5.78
CA ALA A 338 21.71 9.55 -5.23
C ALA A 338 20.41 8.85 -4.80
N ALA A 339 19.78 9.37 -3.74
CA ALA A 339 18.56 8.82 -3.17
C ALA A 339 17.43 9.84 -3.25
N ASP A 340 16.32 9.44 -3.87
CA ASP A 340 15.04 10.12 -3.73
C ASP A 340 14.29 9.58 -2.50
N PHE A 341 13.43 10.42 -1.93
CA PHE A 341 12.58 10.07 -0.79
C PHE A 341 11.10 10.14 -1.14
N GLN A 342 10.78 10.07 -2.44
CA GLN A 342 9.44 10.02 -2.99
C GLN A 342 9.49 9.33 -4.35
N ILE A 343 8.64 8.33 -4.57
CA ILE A 343 8.52 7.68 -5.87
C ILE A 343 7.63 8.51 -6.79
N ARG A 344 8.18 8.84 -7.96
CA ARG A 344 7.50 9.54 -9.06
C ARG A 344 7.27 8.55 -10.19
N VAL A 345 6.16 8.69 -10.91
CA VAL A 345 5.81 7.82 -12.06
C VAL A 345 6.92 7.81 -13.14
N THR A 346 7.71 8.88 -13.25
CA THR A 346 8.87 8.94 -14.15
C THR A 346 10.01 8.00 -13.74
N GLY A 347 10.19 7.73 -12.45
CA GLY A 347 11.23 6.81 -11.96
C GLY A 347 11.06 5.39 -12.51
N TRP A 348 9.82 4.94 -12.65
CA TRP A 348 9.47 3.63 -13.23
C TRP A 348 9.89 3.46 -14.70
N LEU A 349 10.20 4.55 -15.40
CA LEU A 349 10.69 4.54 -16.79
C LEU A 349 12.23 4.51 -16.88
N GLY A 350 12.93 4.29 -15.76
CA GLY A 350 14.39 4.31 -15.71
C GLY A 350 14.98 5.72 -15.83
N MET A 351 14.21 6.75 -15.46
CA MET A 351 14.67 8.14 -15.50
C MET A 351 15.59 8.44 -14.31
N PRO A 352 16.54 9.37 -14.47
CA PRO A 352 17.48 9.75 -13.41
C PRO A 352 16.76 10.32 -12.17
N ALA A 353 17.46 10.27 -11.04
CA ALA A 353 17.01 10.82 -9.77
C ALA A 353 16.59 12.29 -9.88
N SER A 354 15.65 12.73 -9.04
CA SER A 354 15.13 14.10 -9.10
C SER A 354 16.17 15.15 -8.73
N ASP A 355 15.92 16.41 -9.10
CA ASP A 355 16.78 17.55 -8.71
C ASP A 355 16.90 17.72 -7.18
N LYS A 356 16.00 17.09 -6.41
CA LYS A 356 16.00 17.09 -4.94
C LYS A 356 16.69 15.86 -4.33
N ALA A 357 17.17 14.93 -5.15
CA ALA A 357 17.79 13.71 -4.68
C ALA A 357 19.04 14.01 -3.85
N LEU A 358 19.16 13.33 -2.71
CA LEU A 358 20.27 13.51 -1.79
C LEU A 358 21.44 12.64 -2.22
N LYS A 359 22.67 13.15 -2.14
CA LYS A 359 23.87 12.36 -2.48
C LYS A 359 24.09 11.27 -1.43
N VAL A 360 24.29 10.03 -1.86
CA VAL A 360 24.49 8.90 -0.93
C VAL A 360 25.91 8.86 -0.36
N ALA A 361 26.90 9.41 -1.07
CA ALA A 361 28.32 9.32 -0.72
C ALA A 361 28.65 9.80 0.72
N PRO A 362 28.11 10.95 1.20
CA PRO A 362 28.33 11.38 2.58
C PRO A 362 27.67 10.50 3.64
N GLU A 363 26.64 9.75 3.28
CA GLU A 363 25.92 8.88 4.21
C GLU A 363 26.56 7.49 4.28
N ILE A 364 26.91 6.90 3.14
CA ILE A 364 27.59 5.59 3.14
C ILE A 364 28.97 5.66 3.79
N ALA A 365 29.68 6.80 3.68
CA ALA A 365 30.96 7.02 4.37
C ALA A 365 30.87 7.02 5.91
N LYS A 366 29.67 7.17 6.48
CA LYS A 366 29.42 7.11 7.93
C LYS A 366 29.03 5.69 8.41
N VAL A 367 28.75 4.78 7.48
CA VAL A 367 28.42 3.39 7.79
C VAL A 367 29.74 2.63 7.98
N PRO A 368 29.91 1.84 9.07
CA PRO A 368 31.06 0.97 9.21
C PRO A 368 31.18 0.05 7.98
N PRO A 369 32.27 0.12 7.20
CA PRO A 369 32.35 -0.56 5.90
C PRO A 369 32.23 -2.08 6.02
N GLN A 370 32.58 -2.66 7.16
CA GLN A 370 32.49 -4.10 7.47
C GLN A 370 31.04 -4.60 7.55
N LEU A 371 30.07 -3.70 7.73
CA LEU A 371 28.65 -4.03 7.64
C LEU A 371 28.15 -4.04 6.21
N VAL A 372 28.84 -3.36 5.28
CA VAL A 372 28.30 -3.06 3.95
C VAL A 372 28.65 -4.19 2.98
N GLN A 373 27.61 -4.71 2.33
CA GLN A 373 27.69 -5.57 1.16
C GLN A 373 27.00 -4.87 -0.01
N CYS A 374 27.72 -4.57 -1.10
CA CYS A 374 27.20 -3.81 -2.23
C CYS A 374 27.16 -4.68 -3.48
N PHE A 375 25.96 -5.00 -3.98
CA PHE A 375 25.76 -5.81 -5.18
C PHE A 375 25.46 -4.93 -6.39
N TYR A 376 26.04 -5.28 -7.54
CA TYR A 376 25.70 -4.65 -8.81
C TYR A 376 25.84 -5.63 -9.98
N GLY A 377 24.99 -5.45 -11.00
CA GLY A 377 25.05 -6.22 -12.24
C GLY A 377 26.26 -5.87 -13.09
N ALA A 378 26.79 -6.81 -13.87
CA ALA A 378 27.91 -6.56 -14.76
C ALA A 378 27.62 -5.53 -15.86
N GLU A 379 26.35 -5.41 -16.25
CA GLU A 379 25.85 -4.48 -17.26
C GLU A 379 25.35 -3.17 -16.66
N GLU A 380 25.30 -3.08 -15.32
CA GLU A 380 24.83 -1.91 -14.59
C GLU A 380 25.92 -0.83 -14.53
N LYS A 381 25.60 0.37 -15.01
CA LYS A 381 26.53 1.51 -15.07
C LYS A 381 26.27 2.56 -14.01
N ASP A 382 25.01 2.71 -13.60
CA ASP A 382 24.56 3.77 -12.69
C ASP A 382 24.62 3.34 -11.22
N THR A 383 25.72 2.67 -10.84
CA THR A 383 25.94 2.16 -9.48
C THR A 383 27.13 2.82 -8.78
N MET A 384 27.01 3.02 -7.47
CA MET A 384 28.07 3.51 -6.58
C MET A 384 28.97 2.37 -6.07
N CYS A 385 28.59 1.09 -6.23
CA CYS A 385 29.33 -0.04 -5.65
C CYS A 385 30.83 -0.10 -6.02
N PRO A 386 31.26 0.17 -7.28
CA PRO A 386 32.68 0.19 -7.63
C PRO A 386 33.51 1.21 -6.83
N ALA A 387 32.91 2.32 -6.39
CA ALA A 387 33.59 3.32 -5.56
C ALA A 387 33.90 2.82 -4.14
N LEU A 388 33.28 1.71 -3.71
CA LEU A 388 33.44 1.17 -2.36
C LEU A 388 34.52 0.09 -2.23
N VAL A 389 35.12 -0.37 -3.34
CA VAL A 389 36.07 -1.51 -3.35
C VAL A 389 37.23 -1.35 -2.35
N ASN A 390 37.75 -0.13 -2.19
CA ASN A 390 38.90 0.15 -1.32
C ASN A 390 38.50 0.67 0.08
N THR A 391 37.23 0.57 0.45
CA THR A 391 36.72 1.07 1.74
C THR A 391 36.67 0.00 2.83
N GLY A 392 36.81 -1.28 2.46
CA GLY A 392 36.58 -2.43 3.34
C GLY A 392 35.17 -3.01 3.27
N ALA A 393 34.30 -2.46 2.42
CA ALA A 393 33.00 -3.04 2.09
C ALA A 393 33.14 -4.30 1.21
N ASP A 394 32.20 -5.23 1.33
CA ASP A 394 32.10 -6.42 0.47
C ASP A 394 31.41 -6.03 -0.86
N VAL A 395 32.20 -5.78 -1.90
CA VAL A 395 31.68 -5.38 -3.22
C VAL A 395 31.53 -6.60 -4.12
N ILE A 396 30.29 -6.90 -4.53
CA ILE A 396 29.90 -8.11 -5.24
C ILE A 396 29.38 -7.75 -6.63
N LYS A 397 30.17 -8.08 -7.66
CA LYS A 397 29.73 -7.99 -9.05
C LYS A 397 29.03 -9.29 -9.46
N THR A 398 27.79 -9.20 -9.94
CA THR A 398 27.02 -10.34 -10.47
C THR A 398 26.97 -10.31 -11.99
N GLN A 399 26.37 -11.32 -12.62
CA GLN A 399 25.99 -11.25 -14.03
C GLN A 399 24.72 -10.41 -14.21
N GLY A 400 24.44 -10.02 -15.45
CA GLY A 400 23.21 -9.33 -15.85
C GLY A 400 23.20 -7.82 -15.54
N ASP A 401 22.00 -7.26 -15.59
CA ASP A 401 21.67 -5.85 -15.42
C ASP A 401 21.26 -5.53 -13.96
N HIS A 402 20.50 -4.46 -13.77
CA HIS A 402 19.94 -4.03 -12.48
C HIS A 402 18.98 -5.05 -11.83
N HIS A 403 18.58 -6.10 -12.57
CA HIS A 403 17.83 -7.24 -12.05
C HIS A 403 18.71 -8.49 -11.83
N PHE A 404 20.04 -8.35 -11.88
CA PHE A 404 21.04 -9.38 -11.53
C PHE A 404 20.87 -10.71 -12.29
N GLY A 405 20.35 -10.66 -13.52
CA GLY A 405 20.08 -11.86 -14.32
C GLY A 405 19.03 -12.80 -13.72
N ARG A 406 18.24 -12.32 -12.74
CA ARG A 406 17.19 -13.06 -12.01
C ARG A 406 17.68 -14.23 -11.15
N ASP A 407 18.96 -14.30 -10.83
CA ASP A 407 19.50 -15.30 -9.88
C ASP A 407 19.43 -14.81 -8.42
N TYR A 408 18.20 -14.59 -7.95
CA TYR A 408 17.94 -14.03 -6.63
C TYR A 408 18.36 -14.95 -5.48
N ILE A 409 18.41 -16.27 -5.73
CA ILE A 409 18.89 -17.25 -4.75
C ILE A 409 20.41 -17.14 -4.55
N ALA A 410 21.18 -16.84 -5.59
CA ALA A 410 22.61 -16.57 -5.41
C ALA A 410 22.86 -15.30 -4.59
N LEU A 411 22.04 -14.25 -4.77
CA LEU A 411 22.11 -13.03 -3.97
C LEU A 411 21.79 -13.34 -2.50
N GLU A 412 20.68 -14.03 -2.25
CA GLU A 412 20.28 -14.40 -0.90
C GLU A 412 21.37 -15.18 -0.16
N LYS A 413 21.98 -16.20 -0.78
CA LYS A 413 23.06 -16.99 -0.15
C LYS A 413 24.25 -16.12 0.28
N LYS A 414 24.57 -15.08 -0.50
CA LYS A 414 25.64 -14.12 -0.17
C LYS A 414 25.24 -13.23 1.01
N ILE A 415 23.98 -12.80 1.06
CA ILE A 415 23.42 -12.03 2.18
C ILE A 415 23.44 -12.88 3.46
N LEU A 416 22.90 -14.10 3.41
CA LEU A 416 22.87 -15.01 4.55
C LEU A 416 24.28 -15.36 5.06
N GLY A 417 25.21 -15.60 4.13
CA GLY A 417 26.61 -15.87 4.46
C GLY A 417 27.30 -14.70 5.17
N ALA A 418 27.00 -13.45 4.79
CA ALA A 418 27.48 -12.27 5.50
C ALA A 418 26.78 -12.11 6.86
N PHE A 419 25.48 -12.36 6.92
CA PHE A 419 24.70 -12.27 8.14
C PHE A 419 25.16 -13.27 9.21
N GLY A 420 25.64 -14.45 8.81
CA GLY A 420 26.20 -15.46 9.71
C GLY A 420 27.55 -15.10 10.35
N LYS A 421 28.30 -14.13 9.80
CA LYS A 421 29.63 -13.75 10.32
C LYS A 421 29.51 -12.89 11.60
N PRO A 422 30.37 -13.08 12.61
CA PRO A 422 30.48 -12.14 13.72
C PRO A 422 30.82 -10.75 13.19
N VAL A 423 30.13 -9.71 13.69
CA VAL A 423 30.55 -8.33 13.42
C VAL A 423 31.80 -8.09 14.28
N ALA A 424 32.90 -7.65 13.66
CA ALA A 424 34.08 -7.23 14.42
C ALA A 424 33.67 -6.16 15.45
N ALA A 425 34.20 -6.24 16.68
CA ALA A 425 33.84 -5.31 17.75
C ALA A 425 33.96 -3.85 17.27
N ARG A 426 32.89 -3.08 17.47
CA ARG A 426 32.75 -1.69 17.03
C ARG A 426 33.58 -0.72 17.84
#